data_AF-A0A7J4SRT8-F1
#
_entry.id   AF-A0A7J4SRT8-F1
#
_cell.length_a   1.000
_cell.length_b   1.000
_cell.length_c   1.000
_cell.angle_alpha   90.00
_cell.angle_beta   90.00
_cell.angle_gamma   90.00
#
_symmetry.space_group_name_H-M   'P 1'
#
loop_
_entity.id
_entity.type
_entity.pdbx_description
1 polymer ?
#
loop_
_entity_poly.entity_id
_entity_poly.type
_entity_poly.pdbx_seq_one_letter_code
_entity_poly.pdbx_strand_id
1 'polypeptide(L)'
;MAGYDPRDFEDPVLDYDFNKIQNTSDLIDQMSVAGGFTATKLAKARDMLSKMFEEAGSEGVVNWISFPAALCATGTRGFFLELVKRRLVDVIVTTCGTLDHDLARTYRQYFHGDFELDDIALGQQGLNRLGNVIVPNECYGEILEAKVLPWLSEIEEERRVSSDSPWNGFGTVELCWALGDRIEDEGSLL
;
A
#
# COMPACT_ATOMS: atom_id res chain seq x y z
N MET A 1 -26.94 -0.41 34.64
CA MET A 1 -27.07 -1.27 33.45
C MET A 1 -27.53 -0.37 32.30
N ALA A 2 -26.92 -0.47 31.12
CA ALA A 2 -27.49 0.18 29.94
C ALA A 2 -28.90 -0.40 29.71
N GLY A 3 -29.89 0.47 29.55
CA GLY A 3 -31.25 0.05 29.21
C GLY A 3 -31.35 -0.07 27.69
N TYR A 4 -31.80 -1.22 27.20
CA TYR A 4 -32.10 -1.44 25.79
C TYR A 4 -33.61 -1.54 25.63
N ASP A 5 -34.20 -0.82 24.66
CA ASP A 5 -35.61 -0.94 24.30
C ASP A 5 -35.75 -1.80 23.04
N PRO A 6 -36.61 -2.83 23.00
CA PRO A 6 -36.86 -3.60 21.78
C PRO A 6 -37.27 -2.75 20.57
N ARG A 7 -37.76 -1.53 20.79
CA ARG A 7 -38.13 -0.57 19.74
C ARG A 7 -36.92 0.15 19.11
N ASP A 8 -35.74 0.04 19.70
CA ASP A 8 -34.50 0.64 19.18
C ASP A 8 -33.94 -0.14 17.96
N PHE A 9 -34.50 -1.31 17.63
CA PHE A 9 -34.02 -2.20 16.58
C PHE A 9 -34.96 -2.18 15.35
N GLU A 10 -34.77 -1.19 14.48
CA GLU A 10 -35.67 -0.95 13.33
C GLU A 10 -35.15 -1.56 12.00
N ASP A 11 -33.85 -1.82 11.88
CA ASP A 11 -33.23 -2.30 10.64
C ASP A 11 -33.15 -3.84 10.60
N PRO A 12 -33.92 -4.51 9.73
CA PRO A 12 -33.86 -5.97 9.62
C PRO A 12 -32.60 -6.42 8.90
N VAL A 13 -32.13 -7.61 9.26
CA VAL A 13 -31.12 -8.34 8.47
C VAL A 13 -31.78 -8.83 7.19
N LEU A 14 -31.21 -8.48 6.04
CA LEU A 14 -31.71 -8.87 4.72
C LEU A 14 -30.80 -9.90 4.05
N ASP A 15 -31.41 -10.93 3.49
CA ASP A 15 -30.71 -11.92 2.65
C ASP A 15 -30.28 -11.32 1.31
N TYR A 16 -29.23 -11.89 0.72
CA TYR A 16 -28.83 -11.54 -0.64
C TYR A 16 -29.87 -11.99 -1.66
N ASP A 17 -30.22 -11.10 -2.58
CA ASP A 17 -31.04 -11.40 -3.74
C ASP A 17 -30.16 -11.41 -4.99
N PHE A 18 -29.67 -12.61 -5.34
CA PHE A 18 -28.77 -12.81 -6.47
C PHE A 18 -29.40 -12.47 -7.83
N ASN A 19 -30.74 -12.45 -7.94
CA ASN A 19 -31.40 -12.03 -9.18
C ASN A 19 -31.28 -10.52 -9.42
N LYS A 20 -31.00 -9.74 -8.37
CA LYS A 20 -30.83 -8.29 -8.43
C LYS A 20 -29.37 -7.84 -8.57
N ILE A 21 -28.41 -8.78 -8.58
CA ILE A 21 -26.99 -8.47 -8.73
C ILE A 21 -26.63 -8.50 -10.21
N GLN A 22 -26.31 -7.34 -10.78
CA GLN A 22 -25.84 -7.18 -12.15
C GLN A 22 -24.32 -6.93 -12.20
N ASN A 23 -23.77 -6.32 -11.15
CA ASN A 23 -22.35 -5.99 -11.04
C ASN A 23 -21.85 -6.14 -9.59
N THR A 24 -20.55 -5.92 -9.37
CA THR A 24 -19.92 -6.07 -8.05
C THR A 24 -20.37 -5.02 -7.03
N SER A 25 -20.77 -3.82 -7.46
CA SER A 25 -21.31 -2.80 -6.56
C SER A 25 -22.61 -3.28 -5.94
N ASP A 26 -23.52 -3.86 -6.74
CA ASP A 26 -24.82 -4.34 -6.24
C ASP A 26 -24.66 -5.35 -5.11
N LEU A 27 -23.64 -6.23 -5.20
CA LEU A 27 -23.32 -7.19 -4.15
C LEU A 27 -22.83 -6.47 -2.88
N ILE A 28 -21.90 -5.51 -3.02
CA ILE A 28 -21.38 -4.74 -1.87
C ILE A 28 -22.49 -3.89 -1.24
N ASP A 29 -23.40 -3.34 -2.04
CA ASP A 29 -24.57 -2.60 -1.56
C ASP A 29 -25.46 -3.51 -0.71
N GLN A 30 -25.72 -4.75 -1.14
CA GLN A 30 -26.47 -5.71 -0.33
C GLN A 30 -25.71 -6.13 0.95
N MET A 31 -24.37 -6.18 0.95
CA MET A 31 -23.57 -6.44 2.16
C MET A 31 -23.80 -5.40 3.27
N SER A 32 -24.23 -4.18 2.94
CA SER A 32 -24.48 -3.11 3.91
C SER A 32 -25.63 -3.43 4.89
N VAL A 33 -26.61 -4.24 4.46
CA VAL A 33 -27.83 -4.59 5.20
C VAL A 33 -27.89 -6.07 5.62
N ALA A 34 -26.85 -6.85 5.33
CA ALA A 34 -26.78 -8.29 5.58
C ALA A 34 -26.51 -8.69 7.04
N GLY A 35 -26.60 -7.77 7.99
CA GLY A 35 -26.58 -8.10 9.42
C GLY A 35 -25.21 -8.30 10.08
N GLY A 36 -24.12 -7.76 9.50
CA GLY A 36 -22.89 -7.49 10.24
C GLY A 36 -21.66 -8.34 9.86
N PHE A 37 -20.76 -8.51 10.84
CA PHE A 37 -19.40 -9.03 10.67
C PHE A 37 -18.58 -8.28 9.60
N THR A 38 -17.91 -8.99 8.71
CA THR A 38 -17.00 -8.40 7.72
C THR A 38 -17.76 -7.82 6.52
N ALA A 39 -18.92 -8.39 6.15
CA ALA A 39 -19.69 -7.95 4.99
C ALA A 39 -20.10 -6.47 5.12
N THR A 40 -20.78 -6.13 6.23
CA THR A 40 -21.19 -4.74 6.48
C THR A 40 -20.00 -3.80 6.70
N LYS A 41 -18.89 -4.29 7.27
CA LYS A 41 -17.65 -3.49 7.38
C LYS A 41 -17.06 -3.17 6.02
N LEU A 42 -17.07 -4.11 5.08
CA LEU A 42 -16.57 -3.90 3.72
C LEU A 42 -17.40 -2.85 2.98
N ALA A 43 -18.73 -2.96 3.04
CA ALA A 43 -19.63 -1.98 2.43
C ALA A 43 -19.42 -0.57 3.02
N LYS A 44 -19.37 -0.46 4.35
CA LYS A 44 -19.08 0.82 5.02
C LYS A 44 -17.70 1.38 4.66
N ALA A 45 -16.68 0.53 4.57
CA ALA A 45 -15.34 0.96 4.16
C ALA A 45 -15.33 1.49 2.71
N ARG A 46 -16.08 0.85 1.79
CA ARG A 46 -16.28 1.34 0.42
C ARG A 46 -16.89 2.74 0.44
N ASP A 47 -17.99 2.95 1.18
CA ASP A 47 -18.66 4.25 1.25
C ASP A 47 -17.75 5.34 1.83
N MET A 48 -17.01 5.01 2.90
CA MET A 48 -16.07 5.93 3.52
C MET A 48 -14.93 6.33 2.57
N LEU A 49 -14.35 5.37 1.84
CA LEU A 49 -13.30 5.64 0.85
C LEU A 49 -13.83 6.46 -0.33
N SER A 50 -15.01 6.12 -0.85
CA SER A 50 -15.66 6.90 -1.91
C SER A 50 -15.83 8.36 -1.50
N LYS A 51 -16.36 8.61 -0.30
CA LYS A 51 -16.50 9.97 0.22
C LYS A 51 -15.15 10.68 0.40
N MET A 52 -14.16 9.98 0.97
CA MET A 52 -12.80 10.51 1.13
C MET A 52 -12.20 10.94 -0.23
N PHE A 53 -12.43 10.15 -1.29
CA PHE A 53 -11.93 10.47 -2.63
C PHE A 53 -12.71 11.59 -3.32
N GLU A 54 -14.03 11.68 -3.11
CA GLU A 54 -14.85 12.79 -3.59
C GLU A 54 -14.44 14.13 -2.96
N GLU A 55 -14.03 14.11 -1.69
CA GLU A 55 -13.58 15.29 -0.96
C GLU A 55 -12.10 15.62 -1.20
N ALA A 56 -11.36 14.80 -1.95
CA ALA A 56 -9.94 15.00 -2.22
C ALA A 56 -9.68 16.36 -2.92
N GLY A 57 -8.71 17.12 -2.40
CA GLY A 57 -8.39 18.46 -2.89
C GLY A 57 -9.38 19.56 -2.49
N SER A 58 -10.39 19.24 -1.67
CA SER A 58 -11.31 20.25 -1.12
C SER A 58 -10.63 21.10 -0.03
N GLU A 59 -11.01 22.38 0.06
CA GLU A 59 -10.46 23.28 1.08
C GLU A 59 -10.75 22.76 2.50
N GLY A 60 -9.71 22.64 3.32
CA GLY A 60 -9.83 22.15 4.70
C GLY A 60 -9.89 20.62 4.85
N VAL A 61 -9.77 19.86 3.76
CA VAL A 61 -9.69 18.39 3.79
C VAL A 61 -8.26 17.94 3.58
N VAL A 62 -7.78 16.99 4.40
CA VAL A 62 -6.46 16.35 4.22
C VAL A 62 -6.61 14.85 4.35
N ASN A 63 -6.29 14.15 3.27
CA ASN A 63 -6.44 12.71 3.13
C ASN A 63 -5.14 11.99 3.51
N TRP A 64 -5.19 11.22 4.59
CA TRP A 64 -4.05 10.48 5.12
C TRP A 64 -4.27 8.98 4.93
N ILE A 65 -3.24 8.29 4.46
CA ILE A 65 -3.21 6.83 4.40
C ILE A 65 -1.97 6.28 5.09
N SER A 66 -2.15 5.18 5.82
CA SER A 66 -1.05 4.43 6.39
C SER A 66 -1.17 2.94 6.12
N PHE A 67 -0.03 2.31 5.86
CA PHE A 67 0.01 0.88 5.54
C PHE A 67 1.39 0.25 5.81
N PRO A 68 1.43 -1.05 6.15
CA PRO A 68 2.70 -1.78 6.31
C PRO A 68 3.32 -2.14 4.96
N ALA A 69 4.65 -2.26 4.92
CA ALA A 69 5.43 -2.62 3.74
C ALA A 69 4.94 -3.85 2.97
N ALA A 70 4.45 -4.87 3.69
CA ALA A 70 4.05 -6.14 3.10
C ALA A 70 2.99 -5.99 2.00
N LEU A 71 2.14 -4.95 2.05
CA LEU A 71 1.15 -4.72 1.00
C LEU A 71 1.80 -4.31 -0.33
N CYS A 72 2.92 -3.58 -0.31
CA CYS A 72 3.67 -3.22 -1.51
C CYS A 72 4.40 -4.40 -2.17
N ALA A 73 4.62 -5.50 -1.44
CA ALA A 73 5.12 -6.74 -2.03
C ALA A 73 4.05 -7.51 -2.83
N THR A 74 2.78 -7.14 -2.69
CA THR A 74 1.63 -7.83 -3.31
C THR A 74 1.00 -7.01 -4.44
N GLY A 75 -0.06 -7.53 -5.05
CA GLY A 75 -0.87 -6.78 -6.01
C GLY A 75 -1.47 -5.48 -5.45
N THR A 76 -1.61 -5.37 -4.11
CA THR A 76 -2.14 -4.18 -3.44
C THR A 76 -1.27 -2.93 -3.66
N ARG A 77 0.01 -3.08 -4.05
CA ARG A 77 0.85 -1.94 -4.50
C ARG A 77 0.10 -1.05 -5.51
N GLY A 78 -0.60 -1.65 -6.46
CA GLY A 78 -1.36 -0.94 -7.49
C GLY A 78 -2.44 -0.01 -6.93
N PHE A 79 -3.04 -0.36 -5.79
CA PHE A 79 -4.01 0.50 -5.13
C PHE A 79 -3.34 1.81 -4.67
N PHE A 80 -2.20 1.74 -4.00
CA PHE A 80 -1.48 2.94 -3.54
C PHE A 80 -0.96 3.80 -4.69
N LEU A 81 -0.45 3.16 -5.76
CA LEU A 81 -0.04 3.85 -6.99
C LEU A 81 -1.18 4.68 -7.58
N GLU A 82 -2.38 4.11 -7.70
CA GLU A 82 -3.54 4.83 -8.22
C GLU A 82 -3.96 5.99 -7.31
N LEU A 83 -3.85 5.86 -5.99
CA LEU A 83 -4.14 6.96 -5.07
C LEU A 83 -3.19 8.14 -5.28
N VAL A 84 -1.89 7.89 -5.43
CA VAL A 84 -0.88 8.92 -5.67
C VAL A 84 -1.06 9.57 -7.03
N LYS A 85 -1.17 8.76 -8.09
CA LYS A 85 -1.34 9.25 -9.48
C LYS A 85 -2.56 10.15 -9.65
N ARG A 86 -3.65 9.79 -9.00
CA ARG A 86 -4.92 10.55 -9.05
C ARG A 86 -4.98 11.68 -8.03
N ARG A 87 -3.94 11.88 -7.22
CA ARG A 87 -3.85 12.88 -6.14
C ARG A 87 -5.02 12.77 -5.16
N LEU A 88 -5.37 11.54 -4.79
CA LEU A 88 -6.46 11.24 -3.84
C LEU A 88 -6.01 11.24 -2.38
N VAL A 89 -4.70 11.26 -2.14
CA VAL A 89 -4.08 11.30 -0.81
C VAL A 89 -3.04 12.40 -0.75
N ASP A 90 -2.97 13.07 0.40
CA ASP A 90 -2.03 14.15 0.67
C ASP A 90 -0.83 13.67 1.49
N VAL A 91 -1.05 12.69 2.37
CA VAL A 91 -0.03 12.17 3.29
C VAL A 91 -0.01 10.65 3.29
N ILE A 92 1.18 10.09 3.07
CA ILE A 92 1.45 8.65 3.17
C ILE A 92 2.37 8.39 4.36
N VAL A 93 1.95 7.50 5.26
CA VAL A 93 2.78 7.01 6.36
C VAL A 93 2.98 5.51 6.20
N THR A 94 4.21 5.08 5.98
CA THR A 94 4.53 3.68 5.78
C THR A 94 5.87 3.31 6.42
N THR A 95 6.24 2.03 6.36
CA THR A 95 7.48 1.49 6.92
C THR A 95 8.59 1.41 5.87
N CYS A 96 9.86 1.39 6.28
CA CYS A 96 11.01 1.39 5.36
C CYS A 96 10.96 0.30 4.28
N GLY A 97 10.46 -0.90 4.59
CA GLY A 97 10.35 -1.99 3.62
C GLY A 97 9.45 -1.67 2.41
N THR A 98 8.64 -0.61 2.47
CA THR A 98 7.88 -0.13 1.31
C THR A 98 8.83 0.34 0.22
N LEU A 99 9.92 1.04 0.56
CA LEU A 99 10.93 1.49 -0.40
C LEU A 99 11.59 0.29 -1.06
N ASP A 100 11.98 -0.71 -0.27
CA ASP A 100 12.65 -1.92 -0.77
C ASP A 100 11.75 -2.68 -1.75
N HIS A 101 10.48 -2.92 -1.38
CA HIS A 101 9.54 -3.63 -2.23
C HIS A 101 9.15 -2.84 -3.46
N ASP A 102 8.94 -1.54 -3.34
CA ASP A 102 8.57 -0.67 -4.44
C ASP A 102 9.69 -0.64 -5.50
N LEU A 103 10.90 -0.29 -5.09
CA LEU A 103 12.08 -0.29 -5.97
C LEU A 103 12.36 -1.67 -6.56
N ALA A 104 12.42 -2.72 -5.75
CA ALA A 104 12.72 -4.06 -6.24
C ALA A 104 11.69 -4.51 -7.30
N ARG A 105 10.40 -4.21 -7.07
CA ARG A 105 9.32 -4.58 -7.99
C ARG A 105 9.20 -3.68 -9.21
N THR A 106 9.85 -2.52 -9.22
CA THR A 106 10.04 -1.71 -10.42
C THR A 106 11.01 -2.39 -11.40
N TYR A 107 12.02 -3.10 -10.89
CA TYR A 107 13.08 -3.67 -11.73
C TYR A 107 13.01 -5.19 -11.91
N ARG A 108 12.31 -5.90 -11.02
CA ARG A 108 12.20 -7.37 -11.01
C ARG A 108 10.82 -7.83 -10.58
N GLN A 109 10.53 -9.11 -10.83
CA GLN A 109 9.25 -9.72 -10.49
C GLN A 109 9.32 -10.46 -9.17
N TYR A 110 8.21 -10.40 -8.42
CA TYR A 110 7.93 -11.29 -7.31
C TYR A 110 6.95 -12.36 -7.78
N PHE A 111 6.95 -13.52 -7.12
CA PHE A 111 6.18 -14.67 -7.56
C PHE A 111 5.21 -15.15 -6.48
N HIS A 112 4.12 -15.79 -6.89
CA HIS A 112 3.24 -16.49 -5.95
C HIS A 112 3.98 -17.68 -5.33
N GLY A 113 3.77 -17.87 -4.04
CA GLY A 113 4.23 -19.02 -3.27
C GLY A 113 3.16 -19.49 -2.31
N ASP A 114 3.58 -20.08 -1.20
CA ASP A 114 2.71 -20.63 -0.17
C ASP A 114 3.28 -20.33 1.22
N PHE A 115 2.40 -20.23 2.22
CA PHE A 115 2.79 -20.01 3.61
C PHE A 115 3.54 -21.21 4.21
N GLU A 116 3.31 -22.41 3.68
CA GLU A 116 3.85 -23.68 4.19
C GLU A 116 5.17 -24.11 3.51
N LEU A 117 5.80 -23.24 2.72
CA LEU A 117 7.08 -23.55 2.07
C LEU A 117 8.22 -23.66 3.10
N ASP A 118 9.13 -24.60 2.86
CA ASP A 118 10.32 -24.81 3.70
C ASP A 118 11.38 -23.73 3.45
N ASP A 119 11.59 -22.87 4.45
CA ASP A 119 12.54 -21.76 4.39
C ASP A 119 14.00 -22.22 4.23
N ILE A 120 14.37 -23.42 4.72
CA ILE A 120 15.72 -23.96 4.53
C ILE A 120 15.92 -24.32 3.05
N ALA A 121 14.94 -25.00 2.45
CA ALA A 121 14.99 -25.35 1.04
C ALA A 121 14.98 -24.11 0.14
N LEU A 122 14.14 -23.11 0.45
CA LEU A 122 14.11 -21.83 -0.25
C LEU A 122 15.47 -21.11 -0.17
N GLY A 123 16.06 -21.04 1.03
CA GLY A 123 17.36 -20.42 1.24
C GLY A 123 18.47 -21.08 0.41
N GLN A 124 18.47 -22.41 0.30
CA GLN A 124 19.42 -23.15 -0.55
C GLN A 124 19.28 -22.82 -2.05
N GLN A 125 18.11 -22.36 -2.48
CA GLN A 125 17.84 -21.92 -3.87
C GLN A 125 17.98 -20.40 -4.05
N GLY A 126 18.38 -19.66 -3.01
CA GLY A 126 18.50 -18.20 -3.07
C GLY A 126 17.15 -17.49 -3.17
N LEU A 127 16.12 -18.02 -2.50
CA LEU A 127 14.77 -17.47 -2.47
C LEU A 127 14.42 -17.01 -1.06
N ASN A 128 13.85 -15.81 -0.94
CA ASN A 128 13.21 -15.31 0.28
C ASN A 128 11.70 -15.51 0.20
N ARG A 129 11.04 -15.56 1.35
CA ARG A 129 9.59 -15.64 1.47
C ARG A 129 9.04 -14.50 2.30
N LEU A 130 7.99 -13.86 1.79
CA LEU A 130 7.18 -12.87 2.48
C LEU A 130 5.73 -13.35 2.50
N GLY A 131 5.33 -14.06 3.56
CA GLY A 131 4.04 -14.73 3.61
C GLY A 131 3.93 -15.82 2.54
N ASN A 132 3.09 -15.60 1.54
CA ASN A 132 2.92 -16.44 0.35
C ASN A 132 3.48 -15.80 -0.93
N VAL A 133 4.41 -14.87 -0.80
CA VAL A 133 5.13 -14.25 -1.94
C VAL A 133 6.59 -14.67 -1.90
N ILE A 134 7.11 -15.12 -3.04
CA ILE A 134 8.52 -15.48 -3.22
C ILE A 134 9.28 -14.33 -3.85
N VAL A 135 10.41 -13.99 -3.23
CA VAL A 135 11.30 -12.92 -3.65
C VAL A 135 12.71 -13.48 -3.87
N PRO A 136 13.17 -13.63 -5.13
CA PRO A 136 14.54 -14.02 -5.41
C PRO A 136 15.56 -13.08 -4.75
N ASN A 137 16.68 -13.62 -4.26
CA ASN A 137 17.73 -12.82 -3.61
C ASN A 137 18.24 -11.66 -4.49
N GLU A 138 18.31 -11.89 -5.81
CA GLU A 138 18.71 -10.86 -6.80
C GLU A 138 17.83 -9.59 -6.74
N CYS A 139 16.59 -9.69 -6.26
CA CYS A 139 15.68 -8.56 -6.15
C CYS A 139 16.08 -7.60 -5.02
N TYR A 140 16.63 -8.10 -3.91
CA TYR A 140 17.00 -7.30 -2.75
C TYR A 140 18.47 -6.90 -2.72
N GLY A 141 19.37 -7.83 -3.05
CA GLY A 141 20.80 -7.54 -3.00
C GLY A 141 21.23 -6.79 -4.25
N GLU A 142 21.38 -7.54 -5.33
CA GLU A 142 22.04 -7.05 -6.54
C GLU A 142 21.33 -5.84 -7.16
N ILE A 143 19.99 -5.89 -7.27
CA ILE A 143 19.24 -4.85 -7.96
C ILE A 143 19.10 -3.58 -7.13
N LEU A 144 18.81 -3.69 -5.82
CA LEU A 144 18.71 -2.49 -4.99
C LEU A 144 20.08 -1.83 -4.82
N GLU A 145 21.14 -2.60 -4.55
CA GLU A 145 22.49 -2.02 -4.42
C GLU A 145 22.94 -1.35 -5.72
N ALA A 146 22.73 -1.99 -6.86
CA ALA A 146 23.12 -1.44 -8.16
C ALA A 146 22.37 -0.15 -8.54
N LYS A 147 21.19 0.10 -7.95
CA LYS A 147 20.39 1.31 -8.19
C LYS A 147 20.61 2.35 -7.11
N VAL A 148 20.45 1.97 -5.85
CA VAL A 148 20.42 2.89 -4.71
C VAL A 148 21.82 3.41 -4.36
N LEU A 149 22.88 2.60 -4.43
CA LEU A 149 24.23 3.08 -4.06
C LEU A 149 24.75 4.21 -4.97
N PRO A 150 24.60 4.14 -6.32
CA PRO A 150 24.91 5.28 -7.18
C PRO A 150 24.08 6.52 -6.83
N TRP A 151 22.78 6.37 -6.63
CA TRP A 151 21.89 7.48 -6.28
C TRP A 151 22.25 8.13 -4.95
N LEU A 152 22.57 7.34 -3.92
CA LEU A 152 23.04 7.87 -2.64
C LEU A 152 24.34 8.65 -2.79
N SER A 153 25.25 8.19 -3.66
CA SER A 153 26.50 8.90 -3.94
C SER A 153 26.25 10.25 -4.62
N GLU A 154 25.38 10.27 -5.63
CA GLU A 154 24.94 11.50 -6.30
C GLU A 154 24.28 12.49 -5.34
N ILE A 155 23.33 12.02 -4.52
CA ILE A 155 22.65 12.83 -3.49
C ILE A 155 23.67 13.42 -2.52
N GLU A 156 24.67 12.64 -2.12
CA GLU A 156 25.70 13.10 -1.19
C GLU A 156 26.58 14.19 -1.82
N GLU A 157 26.96 14.03 -3.09
CA GLU A 157 27.73 15.02 -3.85
C GLU A 157 26.94 16.34 -4.02
N GLU A 158 25.68 16.26 -4.46
CA GLU A 158 24.77 17.41 -4.59
C GLU A 158 24.67 18.19 -3.28
N ARG A 159 24.52 17.46 -2.17
CA ARG A 159 24.36 18.08 -0.85
C ARG A 159 25.67 18.63 -0.30
N ARG A 160 26.82 18.01 -0.60
CA ARG A 160 28.15 18.52 -0.21
C ARG A 160 28.48 19.89 -0.76
N VAL A 161 27.86 20.31 -1.88
CA VAL A 161 28.01 21.67 -2.42
C VAL A 161 27.53 22.73 -1.43
N SER A 162 26.57 22.39 -0.56
CA SER A 162 25.91 23.33 0.36
C SER A 162 26.19 23.08 1.84
N SER A 163 26.79 21.94 2.21
CA SER A 163 27.03 21.56 3.60
C SER A 163 28.19 20.57 3.72
N ASP A 164 29.12 20.81 4.66
CA ASP A 164 30.18 19.86 5.04
C ASP A 164 29.62 18.59 5.72
N SER A 165 28.37 18.63 6.16
CA SER A 165 27.62 17.49 6.71
C SER A 165 26.39 17.24 5.86
N PRO A 166 26.52 16.59 4.69
CA PRO A 166 25.46 16.49 3.69
C PRO A 166 24.19 15.86 4.28
N TRP A 167 24.30 14.87 5.14
CA TRP A 167 23.15 14.15 5.71
C TRP A 167 22.46 14.86 6.88
N ASN A 168 23.06 15.92 7.46
CA ASN A 168 22.43 16.63 8.57
C ASN A 168 21.18 17.39 8.08
N GLY A 169 20.05 17.16 8.75
CA GLY A 169 18.75 17.70 8.34
C GLY A 169 18.15 17.07 7.08
N PHE A 170 18.70 15.96 6.57
CA PHE A 170 18.10 15.17 5.49
C PHE A 170 17.27 14.04 6.11
N GLY A 171 15.96 14.24 6.19
CA GLY A 171 15.04 13.27 6.75
C GLY A 171 14.67 12.18 5.75
N THR A 172 13.84 11.25 6.22
CA THR A 172 13.35 10.14 5.39
C THR A 172 12.47 10.61 4.25
N VAL A 173 11.72 11.70 4.43
CA VAL A 173 10.83 12.26 3.39
C VAL A 173 11.66 12.83 2.25
N GLU A 174 12.70 13.61 2.56
CA GLU A 174 13.59 14.18 1.56
C GLU A 174 14.37 13.09 0.82
N LEU A 175 14.77 12.02 1.53
CA LEU A 175 15.37 10.85 0.89
C LEU A 175 14.39 10.17 -0.08
N CYS A 176 13.13 9.95 0.32
CA CYS A 176 12.12 9.38 -0.57
C CYS A 176 11.94 10.20 -1.84
N TRP A 177 11.83 11.54 -1.73
CA TRP A 177 11.72 12.42 -2.90
C TRP A 177 12.96 12.35 -3.79
N ALA A 178 14.15 12.41 -3.21
CA ALA A 178 15.39 12.35 -3.97
C ALA A 178 15.61 11.01 -4.68
N LEU A 179 15.12 9.90 -4.11
CA LEU A 179 15.10 8.60 -4.78
C LEU A 179 14.03 8.57 -5.88
N GLY A 180 12.82 9.10 -5.61
CA GLY A 180 11.73 9.21 -6.58
C GLY A 180 12.13 9.97 -7.86
N ASP A 181 12.84 11.09 -7.71
CA ASP A 181 13.35 11.90 -8.84
C ASP A 181 14.28 11.12 -9.79
N ARG A 182 14.83 9.98 -9.35
CA ARG A 182 15.75 9.14 -10.11
C ARG A 182 15.09 7.88 -10.69
N ILE A 183 13.81 7.65 -10.40
CA ILE A 183 13.06 6.49 -10.89
C ILE A 183 12.30 6.87 -12.15
N GLU A 184 12.72 6.34 -13.29
CA GLU A 184 12.05 6.54 -14.59
C GLU A 184 10.99 5.46 -14.86
N ASP A 185 10.14 5.15 -13.87
CA ASP A 185 9.06 4.16 -14.01
C ASP A 185 7.81 4.60 -13.25
N GLU A 186 6.75 4.89 -14.00
CA GLU A 186 5.42 5.24 -13.48
C GLU A 186 4.78 4.13 -12.64
N GLY A 187 5.33 2.92 -12.64
CA GLY A 187 4.97 1.82 -11.75
C GLY A 187 5.52 1.96 -10.33
N SER A 188 6.37 2.95 -10.06
CA SER A 188 6.92 3.32 -8.75
C SER A 188 5.94 4.13 -7.91
N LEU A 189 5.92 3.87 -6.60
CA LEU A 189 5.17 4.67 -5.62
C LEU A 189 5.94 5.95 -5.26
N LEU A 190 7.26 5.87 -5.27
CA LEU A 190 8.17 7.00 -5.15
C LEU A 190 8.26 7.79 -6.46
#